data_AF-A0A3D4URK1-F1
#
_entry.id   AF-A0A3D4URK1-F1
#
_cell.length_a   1.000
_cell.length_b   1.000
_cell.length_c   1.000
_cell.angle_alpha   90.00
_cell.angle_beta   90.00
_cell.angle_gamma   90.00
#
_symmetry.space_group_name_H-M   'P 1'
#
loop_
_entity.id
_entity.type
_entity.pdbx_description
1 polymer ?
#
loop_
_entity_poly.entity_id
_entity_poly.type
_entity_poly.pdbx_seq_one_letter_code
_entity_poly.pdbx_strand_id
1 'polypeptide(L)'
;MNKDQAQKRVKELKDLLREANKAYYNDAQPFMSDKEFDEKLKELEALENEFDIHDPNSPTKRVGGETSSTFDTVQHPVPLLSLDNT
;
A
#
# COMPACT_ATOMS: atom_id res chain seq x y z
N MET A 1 0.65 -25.49 -0.90
CA MET A 1 0.21 -24.61 0.20
C MET A 1 -1.31 -24.57 0.16
N ASN A 2 -2.02 -24.64 1.29
CA ASN A 2 -3.49 -24.53 1.28
C ASN A 2 -3.94 -23.07 1.33
N LYS A 3 -5.18 -22.77 0.89
CA LYS A 3 -5.75 -21.42 0.90
C LYS A 3 -5.68 -20.73 2.27
N ASP A 4 -5.91 -21.46 3.36
CA ASP A 4 -5.79 -20.94 4.74
C ASP A 4 -4.33 -20.57 5.10
N GLN A 5 -3.37 -21.38 4.66
CA GLN A 5 -1.95 -21.09 4.86
C GLN A 5 -1.51 -19.89 4.01
N ALA A 6 -1.99 -19.82 2.77
CA ALA A 6 -1.74 -18.68 1.88
C ALA A 6 -2.27 -17.39 2.47
N GLN A 7 -3.49 -17.39 3.03
CA GLN A 7 -4.05 -16.22 3.71
C GLN A 7 -3.22 -15.77 4.91
N LYS A 8 -2.74 -16.70 5.74
CA LYS A 8 -1.85 -16.36 6.87
C LYS A 8 -0.55 -15.73 6.37
N ARG A 9 0.05 -16.30 5.33
CA ARG A 9 1.30 -15.78 4.76
C ARG A 9 1.13 -14.42 4.10
N VAL A 10 0.05 -14.23 3.34
CA VAL A 10 -0.36 -12.94 2.77
C VAL A 10 -0.49 -11.90 3.88
N LYS A 11 -1.13 -12.24 4.99
CA LYS A 11 -1.27 -11.33 6.14
C LYS A 11 0.09 -10.95 6.75
N GLU A 12 0.97 -11.92 6.97
CA GLU A 12 2.34 -11.67 7.47
C GLU A 12 3.12 -10.73 6.54
N LEU A 13 3.10 -10.99 5.23
CA LEU A 13 3.76 -10.17 4.24
C LEU A 13 3.19 -8.76 4.21
N LYS A 14 1.86 -8.61 4.30
CA LYS A 14 1.20 -7.30 4.36
C LYS A 14 1.61 -6.50 5.59
N ASP A 15 1.64 -7.12 6.76
CA ASP A 15 2.03 -6.46 8.00
C ASP A 15 3.50 -6.01 7.93
N LEU A 16 4.39 -6.89 7.44
CA LEU A 16 5.81 -6.58 7.25
C LEU A 16 6.04 -5.42 6.26
N LEU A 17 5.39 -5.46 5.09
CA LEU A 17 5.50 -4.40 4.09
C LEU A 17 4.91 -3.07 4.59
N ARG A 18 3.87 -3.12 5.45
CA ARG A 18 3.30 -1.91 6.07
C ARG A 18 4.28 -1.31 7.08
N GLU A 19 4.93 -2.14 7.88
CA GLU A 19 5.95 -1.71 8.83
C GLU A 19 7.17 -1.13 8.11
N ALA A 20 7.65 -1.80 7.05
CA ALA A 20 8.74 -1.31 6.21
C ALA A 20 8.42 0.05 5.59
N ASN A 21 7.22 0.22 5.02
CA ASN A 21 6.75 1.51 4.51
C ASN A 21 6.71 2.58 5.60
N LYS A 22 6.18 2.25 6.79
CA LYS A 22 6.14 3.19 7.90
C LYS A 22 7.54 3.63 8.31
N ALA A 23 8.46 2.68 8.43
CA ALA A 23 9.84 2.93 8.82
C ALA A 23 10.59 3.78 7.77
N TYR A 24 10.31 3.55 6.48
CA TYR A 24 10.86 4.32 5.37
C TYR A 24 10.34 5.77 5.33
N TYR A 25 9.01 5.95 5.36
CA TYR A 25 8.38 7.25 5.15
C TYR A 25 8.24 8.10 6.42
N ASN A 26 7.97 7.49 7.57
CA ASN A 26 7.69 8.22 8.81
C ASN A 26 8.90 8.27 9.74
N ASP A 27 9.56 7.13 9.93
CA ASP A 27 10.62 7.01 10.95
C ASP A 27 12.02 7.29 10.38
N ALA A 28 12.15 7.42 9.04
CA ALA A 28 13.41 7.58 8.31
C ALA A 28 14.49 6.54 8.68
N GLN A 29 14.05 5.36 9.14
CA GLN A 29 14.88 4.24 9.58
C GLN A 29 14.47 2.96 8.85
N PRO A 30 14.75 2.85 7.54
CA PRO A 30 14.44 1.64 6.80
C PRO A 30 15.23 0.46 7.38
N PHE A 31 14.52 -0.56 7.83
CA PHE A 31 15.11 -1.83 8.30
C PHE A 31 15.23 -2.87 7.17
N MET A 32 14.76 -2.54 5.97
CA MET A 32 14.74 -3.39 4.79
C MET A 32 15.22 -2.57 3.59
N SER A 33 15.99 -3.19 2.71
CA SER A 33 16.42 -2.57 1.45
C SER A 33 15.29 -2.55 0.42
N ASP A 34 15.34 -1.61 -0.53
CA ASP A 34 14.37 -1.53 -1.63
C ASP A 34 14.23 -2.86 -2.40
N LYS A 35 15.35 -3.57 -2.60
CA LYS A 35 15.36 -4.88 -3.26
C LYS A 35 14.59 -5.93 -2.46
N GLU A 36 14.80 -5.99 -1.15
CA GLU A 36 14.08 -6.94 -0.29
C GLU A 36 12.59 -6.60 -0.25
N PHE A 37 12.25 -5.32 -0.22
CA PHE A 37 10.87 -4.85 -0.29
C PHE A 37 10.20 -5.30 -1.60
N ASP A 38 10.86 -5.12 -2.73
CA ASP A 38 10.39 -5.55 -4.05
C ASP A 38 10.22 -7.07 -4.14
N GLU A 39 11.17 -7.84 -3.59
CA GLU A 39 11.08 -9.30 -3.55
C GLU A 39 9.87 -9.76 -2.71
N LYS A 40 9.61 -9.12 -1.57
CA LYS A 40 8.44 -9.42 -0.72
C LYS A 40 7.13 -8.97 -1.33
N LEU A 41 7.13 -7.86 -2.07
CA LEU A 41 5.96 -7.40 -2.81
C LEU A 41 5.58 -8.41 -3.92
N LYS A 42 6.58 -8.92 -4.66
CA LYS A 42 6.36 -9.96 -5.68
C LYS A 42 5.89 -11.29 -5.08
N GLU A 43 6.43 -11.69 -3.92
CA GLU A 43 5.98 -12.87 -3.19
C GLU A 43 4.49 -12.73 -2.81
N LEU A 44 4.09 -11.56 -2.31
CA LEU A 44 2.71 -11.24 -1.96
C LEU A 44 1.79 -11.30 -3.19
N GLU A 45 2.18 -10.67 -4.30
CA GLU A 45 1.41 -10.67 -5.55
C GLU A 45 1.23 -12.09 -6.12
N ALA A 46 2.29 -12.91 -6.11
CA ALA A 46 2.22 -14.29 -6.58
C ALA A 46 1.22 -15.11 -5.75
N LEU A 47 1.25 -14.98 -4.43
CA LEU A 47 0.32 -15.67 -3.53
C LEU A 47 -1.13 -15.17 -3.69
N GLU A 48 -1.33 -13.87 -3.88
CA GLU A 48 -2.65 -13.30 -4.14
C GLU A 48 -3.24 -13.84 -5.45
N ASN A 49 -2.45 -13.93 -6.51
CA ASN A 49 -2.86 -14.46 -7.81
C ASN A 49 -3.07 -15.99 -7.80
N GLU A 50 -2.19 -16.74 -7.15
CA GLU A 50 -2.27 -18.21 -7.11
C GLU A 50 -3.50 -18.70 -6.33
N PHE A 51 -3.87 -17.99 -5.26
CA PHE A 51 -4.97 -18.39 -4.37
C PHE A 51 -6.25 -17.57 -4.51
N ASP A 52 -6.30 -16.66 -5.49
CA ASP A 52 -7.42 -15.74 -5.74
C ASP A 52 -7.80 -14.97 -4.47
N ILE A 53 -6.78 -14.45 -3.79
CA ILE A 53 -6.92 -13.68 -2.54
C ILE A 53 -6.86 -12.20 -2.92
N HIS A 54 -8.02 -11.60 -3.08
CA HIS A 54 -8.12 -10.18 -3.38
C HIS A 54 -8.37 -9.37 -2.11
N ASP A 55 -7.39 -8.56 -1.71
CA ASP A 55 -7.56 -7.58 -0.64
C ASP A 55 -7.45 -6.15 -1.21
N PRO A 56 -8.52 -5.33 -1.13
CA PRO A 56 -8.51 -3.96 -1.64
C PRO A 56 -7.53 -3.05 -0.90
N ASN A 57 -7.12 -3.41 0.32
CA ASN A 57 -6.13 -2.68 1.12
C ASN A 57 -4.73 -3.28 0.99
N SER A 58 -4.47 -4.12 -0.01
CA SER A 58 -3.15 -4.72 -0.20
C SER A 58 -2.12 -3.68 -0.70
N PRO A 59 -0.87 -3.69 -0.18
CA PRO A 59 0.21 -2.85 -0.69
C PRO A 59 0.45 -3.02 -2.20
N THR A 60 0.18 -4.21 -2.75
CA THR A 60 0.28 -4.54 -4.19
C THR A 60 -0.65 -3.68 -5.05
N LYS A 61 -1.81 -3.28 -4.52
CA LYS A 61 -2.77 -2.39 -5.22
C LYS A 61 -2.48 -0.91 -5.03
N ARG A 62 -1.56 -0.55 -4.12
CA ARG A 62 -1.23 0.84 -3.78
C ARG A 62 -0.22 1.45 -4.77
N VAL A 63 0.59 0.63 -5.42
CA VAL A 63 1.50 1.05 -6.50
C VAL A 63 0.71 1.32 -7.77
N GLY A 64 0.20 2.55 -7.90
CA GLY A 64 -0.34 3.08 -9.16
C GLY A 64 -1.51 2.29 -9.73
N GLY A 65 -2.57 2.08 -8.93
CA GLY A 65 -3.87 1.65 -9.47
C GLY A 65 -4.40 2.67 -10.49
N GLU A 66 -5.00 2.14 -11.57
CA GLU A 66 -5.59 2.83 -12.74
C GLU A 66 -5.77 4.34 -12.58
N THR A 67 -5.28 5.13 -13.56
CA THR A 67 -5.51 6.58 -13.62
C THR A 67 -6.98 6.89 -13.35
N SER A 68 -7.31 7.25 -12.10
CA SER A 68 -8.66 7.64 -11.72
C SER A 68 -8.87 9.01 -12.35
N SER A 69 -9.43 9.00 -13.55
CA SER A 69 -9.68 10.19 -14.38
C SER A 69 -10.95 10.92 -13.94
N THR A 70 -11.48 10.62 -12.76
CA THR A 70 -12.73 11.19 -12.24
C THR A 70 -12.57 11.53 -10.77
N PHE A 71 -11.99 12.69 -10.49
CA PHE A 71 -12.07 13.29 -9.17
C PHE A 71 -13.37 14.09 -9.10
N ASP A 72 -14.33 13.63 -8.31
CA ASP A 72 -15.53 14.41 -8.03
C ASP A 72 -15.15 15.69 -7.29
N THR A 73 -15.63 16.84 -7.78
CA THR A 73 -15.38 18.13 -7.14
C THR A 73 -16.25 18.23 -5.89
N VAL A 74 -15.64 18.09 -4.72
CA VAL A 74 -16.34 18.28 -3.44
C VAL A 74 -16.37 19.77 -3.09
N GLN A 75 -17.55 20.26 -2.73
CA GLN A 75 -17.71 21.65 -2.31
C GLN A 75 -17.28 21.80 -0.84
N HIS A 76 -16.28 22.65 -0.59
CA HIS A 76 -15.85 22.93 0.78
C HIS A 76 -16.93 23.76 1.50
N PRO A 77 -17.42 23.34 2.68
CA PRO A 77 -18.47 24.05 3.41
C PRO A 77 -18.00 25.38 4.02
N VAL A 78 -16.69 25.59 4.10
CA VAL A 78 -16.05 26.83 4.54
C VAL A 78 -15.08 27.31 3.45
N PRO A 79 -14.96 28.63 3.23
CA PRO A 79 -14.02 29.16 2.26
C PRO A 79 -12.59 28.83 2.69
N LEU A 80 -11.80 28.29 1.76
CA LEU A 80 -10.36 28.12 1.92
C LEU A 80 -9.71 29.51 1.83
N LEU A 81 -9.28 30.05 2.96
CA LEU A 81 -8.56 31.33 3.02
C LEU A 81 -7.11 31.10 2.61
N SER A 82 -6.63 31.83 1.60
CA SER A 82 -5.21 31.89 1.27
C SER A 82 -4.49 32.77 2.29
N LEU A 83 -3.32 32.35 2.76
CA LEU A 83 -2.44 33.23 3.52
C LEU A 83 -1.93 34.35 2.60
N ASP A 84 -2.11 35.60 3.03
CA ASP A 84 -1.51 36.76 2.38
C ASP A 84 0.01 36.73 2.59
N ASN A 85 0.77 36.94 1.51
CA ASN A 85 2.21 37.14 1.58
C ASN A 85 2.50 38.63 1.78
N THR A 86 2.84 39.02 3.01
CA THR A 86 3.51 40.30 3.30
C THR A 86 4.97 40.08 3.63
#